data_AF-A0A2V8F5B2-F1
#
_entry.id   AF-A0A2V8F5B2-F1
#
_cell.length_a   1.000
_cell.length_b   1.000
_cell.length_c   1.000
_cell.angle_alpha   90.00
_cell.angle_beta   90.00
_cell.angle_gamma   90.00
#
_symmetry.space_group_name_H-M   'P 1'
#
loop_
_entity.id
_entity.type
_entity.pdbx_description
1 polymer ?
#
loop_
_entity_poly.entity_id
_entity_poly.type
_entity_poly.pdbx_seq_one_letter_code
_entity_poly.pdbx_strand_id
1 'polypeptide(L)'
;MWGTLSLGLDDAALELAEEGLRLVAAAERFDSSSLLDLLAAKALAHVHRAELDHAREATRRILDVLARSPRPRYFAIVYLGGALETCFAMWEAAATTGGDAAWASRLCRIIERYARISPPARARALLWRGCAEWLGGRSQAAHDAWRRALVEADQFSLPYETARIHYEIGRRLGAADPERHRRLNQAEEFCRLKADAELKHVMVFGIGKPVVI
;
A
#
# COMPACT_ATOMS: atom_id res chain seq x y z
N MET A 1 -15.03 2.38 0.25
CA MET A 1 -13.92 3.36 0.34
C MET A 1 -12.68 2.89 -0.42
N TRP A 2 -12.22 1.64 -0.31
CA TRP A 2 -11.10 1.13 -1.13
C TRP A 2 -11.46 0.93 -2.60
N GLY A 3 -12.70 0.53 -2.89
CA GLY A 3 -13.23 0.48 -4.25
C GLY A 3 -13.37 1.85 -4.93
N THR A 4 -13.29 2.98 -4.21
CA THR A 4 -13.34 4.33 -4.80
C THR A 4 -11.95 4.93 -5.05
N LEU A 5 -10.96 4.62 -4.19
CA LEU A 5 -9.55 4.96 -4.42
C LEU A 5 -8.95 4.19 -5.60
N SER A 6 -9.40 2.96 -5.84
CA SER A 6 -9.03 2.18 -7.04
C SER A 6 -9.70 2.65 -8.33
N LEU A 7 -10.63 3.62 -8.29
CA LEU A 7 -11.36 4.15 -9.46
C LEU A 7 -10.82 5.49 -9.99
N GLY A 8 -9.77 6.05 -9.37
CA GLY A 8 -9.31 7.42 -9.68
C GLY A 8 -10.31 8.49 -9.25
N LEU A 9 -11.23 8.15 -8.33
CA LEU A 9 -12.16 9.09 -7.71
C LEU A 9 -11.53 9.66 -6.45
N ASP A 10 -10.30 10.16 -6.58
CA ASP A 10 -9.49 10.60 -5.44
C ASP A 10 -10.15 11.77 -4.71
N ASP A 11 -10.83 12.65 -5.44
CA ASP A 11 -11.58 13.78 -4.86
C ASP A 11 -12.78 13.31 -4.04
N ALA A 12 -13.57 12.37 -4.55
CA ALA A 12 -14.71 11.82 -3.81
C ALA A 12 -14.24 10.98 -2.61
N ALA A 13 -13.13 10.25 -2.75
CA ALA A 13 -12.55 9.49 -1.64
C ALA A 13 -12.01 10.42 -0.55
N LEU A 14 -11.37 11.52 -0.93
CA LEU A 14 -10.88 12.54 0.00
C LEU A 14 -12.05 13.23 0.70
N GLU A 15 -13.08 13.66 -0.02
CA GLU A 15 -14.27 14.31 0.55
C GLU A 15 -14.96 13.40 1.58
N LEU A 16 -15.19 12.13 1.22
CA LEU A 16 -15.78 11.15 2.14
C LEU A 16 -14.88 10.88 3.36
N ALA A 17 -13.56 10.82 3.18
CA ALA A 17 -12.63 10.64 4.28
C ALA A 17 -12.65 11.87 5.21
N GLU A 18 -12.72 13.08 4.68
CA GLU A 18 -12.78 14.31 5.47
C GLU A 18 -14.10 14.49 6.22
N GLU A 19 -15.23 14.18 5.58
CA GLU A 19 -16.52 14.12 6.26
C GLU A 19 -16.49 13.09 7.39
N GLY A 20 -16.01 11.88 7.13
CA GLY A 20 -15.86 10.85 8.14
C GLY A 20 -14.97 11.29 9.31
N LEU A 21 -13.86 11.97 9.03
CA LEU A 21 -12.97 12.52 10.06
C LEU A 21 -13.65 13.61 10.90
N ARG A 22 -14.51 14.44 10.30
CA ARG A 22 -15.31 15.44 11.02
C ARG A 22 -16.32 14.76 11.96
N LEU A 23 -17.02 13.73 11.48
CA LEU A 23 -17.97 12.97 12.29
C LEU A 23 -17.27 12.27 13.47
N VAL A 24 -16.11 11.65 13.21
CA VAL A 24 -15.27 11.03 14.25
C VAL A 24 -14.81 12.05 15.29
N ALA A 25 -14.42 13.26 14.87
CA ALA A 25 -14.00 14.31 15.80
C ALA A 25 -15.16 14.86 16.65
N ALA A 26 -16.38 14.85 16.13
CA ALA A 26 -17.58 15.29 16.84
C ALA A 26 -18.17 14.21 17.77
N ALA A 27 -17.80 12.94 17.57
CA ALA A 27 -18.32 11.83 18.37
C ALA A 27 -17.63 11.76 19.75
N GLU A 28 -18.43 11.61 20.82
CA GLU A 28 -17.91 11.40 22.18
C GLU A 28 -17.12 10.09 22.31
N ARG A 29 -17.45 9.09 21.47
CA ARG A 29 -16.75 7.81 21.39
C ARG A 29 -16.67 7.36 19.94
N PHE A 30 -15.47 7.07 19.48
CA PHE A 30 -15.22 6.40 18.21
C PHE A 30 -14.17 5.31 18.42
N ASP A 31 -14.21 4.28 17.59
CA ASP A 31 -13.18 3.26 17.62
C ASP A 31 -11.96 3.71 16.81
N SER A 32 -10.75 3.39 17.31
CA SER A 32 -9.52 3.79 16.66
C SER A 32 -9.35 3.19 15.26
N SER A 33 -10.01 2.08 14.92
CA SER A 33 -9.88 1.45 13.61
C SER A 33 -10.55 2.32 12.53
N SER A 34 -11.76 2.83 12.78
CA SER A 34 -12.46 3.74 11.87
C SER A 34 -11.66 5.01 11.60
N LEU A 35 -11.04 5.58 12.64
CA LEU A 35 -10.12 6.72 12.48
C LEU A 35 -8.92 6.35 11.61
N LEU A 36 -8.31 5.18 11.83
CA LEU A 36 -7.15 4.73 11.07
C LEU A 36 -7.49 4.47 9.59
N ASP A 37 -8.65 3.88 9.30
CA ASP A 37 -9.13 3.65 7.93
C ASP A 37 -9.34 4.98 7.18
N LEU A 38 -10.00 5.95 7.80
CA LEU A 38 -10.22 7.27 7.20
C LEU A 38 -8.91 8.03 6.95
N LEU A 39 -7.99 7.97 7.91
CA LEU A 39 -6.66 8.59 7.75
C LEU A 39 -5.85 7.91 6.64
N ALA A 40 -5.90 6.58 6.54
CA ALA A 40 -5.19 5.84 5.48
C ALA A 40 -5.77 6.17 4.09
N ALA A 41 -7.10 6.26 3.98
CA ALA A 41 -7.76 6.66 2.74
C ALA A 41 -7.38 8.10 2.33
N LYS A 42 -7.41 9.05 3.29
CA LYS A 42 -6.98 10.43 3.07
C LYS A 42 -5.52 10.52 2.64
N ALA A 43 -4.63 9.77 3.29
CA ALA A 43 -3.20 9.77 2.97
C ALA A 43 -2.94 9.30 1.52
N LEU A 44 -3.60 8.21 1.11
CA LEU A 44 -3.49 7.69 -0.25
C LEU A 44 -4.04 8.65 -1.31
N ALA A 45 -5.20 9.27 -1.05
CA ALA A 45 -5.77 10.26 -1.96
C ALA A 45 -4.80 11.44 -2.20
N HIS A 46 -4.15 11.93 -1.14
CA HIS A 46 -3.13 12.98 -1.29
C HIS A 46 -1.89 12.51 -2.06
N VAL A 47 -1.46 11.25 -1.91
CA VAL A 47 -0.37 10.70 -2.72
C VAL A 47 -0.73 10.67 -4.20
N HIS A 48 -1.94 10.22 -4.57
CA HIS A 48 -2.37 10.20 -5.96
C HIS A 48 -2.42 11.60 -6.59
N ARG A 49 -2.71 12.62 -5.77
CA ARG A 49 -2.69 14.04 -6.14
C ARG A 49 -1.29 14.68 -6.10
N ALA A 50 -0.24 13.92 -5.78
CA ALA A 50 1.13 14.41 -5.55
C ALA A 50 1.25 15.46 -4.43
N GLU A 51 0.30 15.52 -3.51
CA GLU A 51 0.25 16.42 -2.36
C GLU A 51 0.97 15.81 -1.15
N LEU A 52 2.29 15.60 -1.28
CA LEU A 52 3.07 14.80 -0.33
C LEU A 52 3.09 15.35 1.10
N ASP A 53 2.98 16.66 1.29
CA ASP A 53 2.92 17.26 2.64
C ASP A 53 1.64 16.87 3.39
N HIS A 54 0.50 16.85 2.69
CA HIS A 54 -0.78 16.43 3.27
C HIS A 54 -0.81 14.92 3.53
N ALA A 55 -0.23 14.12 2.63
CA ALA A 55 -0.03 12.69 2.84
C ALA A 55 0.84 12.43 4.09
N ARG A 56 1.95 13.17 4.23
CA ARG A 56 2.87 13.08 5.38
C ARG A 56 2.18 13.38 6.70
N GLU A 57 1.35 14.43 6.75
CA GLU A 57 0.60 14.79 7.95
C GLU A 57 -0.43 13.71 8.32
N ALA A 58 -1.17 13.18 7.34
CA ALA A 58 -2.11 12.09 7.58
C ALA A 58 -1.40 10.83 8.12
N THR A 59 -0.26 10.45 7.51
CA THR A 59 0.56 9.33 7.98
C THR A 59 1.12 9.54 9.39
N ARG A 60 1.58 10.76 9.71
CA ARG A 60 2.03 11.09 11.07
C ARG A 60 0.93 10.83 12.09
N ARG A 61 -0.30 11.26 11.80
CA ARG A 61 -1.47 11.02 12.66
C ARG A 61 -1.77 9.52 12.81
N ILE A 62 -1.65 8.72 11.75
CA ILE A 62 -1.79 7.25 11.82
C ILE A 62 -0.79 6.67 12.82
N LEU A 63 0.48 7.07 12.73
CA LEU A 63 1.53 6.59 13.62
C LEU A 63 1.30 7.01 15.08
N ASP A 64 0.80 8.23 15.31
CA ASP A 64 0.45 8.72 16.65
C ASP A 64 -0.69 7.89 17.27
N VAL A 65 -1.72 7.57 16.49
CA VAL A 65 -2.84 6.71 16.94
C VAL A 65 -2.35 5.31 17.25
N LEU A 66 -1.54 4.70 16.37
CA LEU A 66 -0.97 3.37 16.57
C LEU A 66 0.00 3.31 17.77
N ALA A 67 0.70 4.41 18.07
CA ALA A 67 1.55 4.51 19.26
C ALA A 67 0.74 4.40 20.57
N ARG A 68 -0.46 4.97 20.59
CA ARG A 68 -1.37 4.97 21.74
C ARG A 68 -2.18 3.68 21.86
N SER A 69 -2.28 2.90 20.78
CA SER A 69 -3.06 1.65 20.70
C SER A 69 -2.24 0.54 20.04
N PRO A 70 -1.29 -0.08 20.77
CA PRO A 70 -0.26 -0.95 20.18
C PRO A 70 -0.76 -2.34 19.74
N ARG A 71 -2.06 -2.62 19.90
CA ARG A 71 -2.69 -3.89 19.49
C ARG A 71 -3.67 -3.63 18.34
N PRO A 72 -3.26 -3.89 17.10
CA PRO A 72 -4.15 -3.76 15.95
C PRO A 72 -5.34 -4.71 16.16
N ARG A 73 -6.56 -4.18 16.04
CA ARG A 73 -7.82 -4.92 16.19
C ARG A 73 -8.19 -5.63 14.87
N TYR A 74 -9.36 -6.28 14.84
CA TYR A 74 -9.92 -6.83 13.60
C TYR A 74 -9.85 -5.79 12.45
N PHE A 75 -9.53 -6.25 11.24
CA PHE A 75 -9.36 -5.44 10.00
C PHE A 75 -8.13 -4.53 9.90
N ALA A 76 -7.15 -4.65 10.81
CA ALA A 76 -5.94 -3.82 10.75
C ALA A 76 -5.15 -3.87 9.43
N ILE A 77 -5.26 -4.97 8.71
CA ILE A 77 -4.55 -5.20 7.46
C ILE A 77 -4.88 -4.19 6.36
N VAL A 78 -6.06 -3.56 6.45
CA VAL A 78 -6.58 -2.63 5.45
C VAL A 78 -5.93 -1.26 5.62
N TYR A 79 -6.14 -0.59 6.77
CA TYR A 79 -5.47 0.70 7.03
C TYR A 79 -3.94 0.60 7.09
N LEU A 80 -3.37 -0.53 7.56
CA LEU A 80 -1.91 -0.70 7.55
C LEU A 80 -1.38 -0.80 6.13
N GLY A 81 -2.14 -1.44 5.21
CA GLY A 81 -1.80 -1.52 3.80
C GLY A 81 -1.71 -0.13 3.16
N GLY A 82 -2.75 0.69 3.30
CA GLY A 82 -2.73 2.04 2.72
C GLY A 82 -1.71 2.98 3.36
N ALA A 83 -1.50 2.87 4.68
CA ALA A 83 -0.44 3.64 5.34
C ALA A 83 0.96 3.25 4.84
N LEU A 84 1.22 1.95 4.62
CA LEU A 84 2.48 1.46 4.05
C LEU A 84 2.67 1.93 2.61
N GLU A 85 1.64 1.79 1.78
CA GLU A 85 1.64 2.26 0.40
C GLU A 85 1.92 3.77 0.31
N THR A 86 1.30 4.56 1.19
CA THR A 86 1.59 6.01 1.30
C THR A 86 3.05 6.26 1.67
N CYS A 87 3.57 5.60 2.70
CA CYS A 87 4.98 5.76 3.10
C CYS A 87 5.94 5.37 1.98
N PHE A 88 5.67 4.28 1.26
CA PHE A 88 6.52 3.84 0.16
C PHE A 88 6.45 4.77 -1.04
N ALA A 89 5.28 5.28 -1.40
CA ALA A 89 5.15 6.28 -2.45
C ALA A 89 5.91 7.58 -2.09
N MET A 90 5.83 8.03 -0.84
CA MET A 90 6.62 9.18 -0.37
C MET A 90 8.13 8.89 -0.39
N TRP A 91 8.56 7.69 0.01
CA TRP A 91 9.97 7.29 -0.03
C TRP A 91 10.48 7.15 -1.47
N GLU A 92 9.67 6.64 -2.40
CA GLU A 92 9.99 6.58 -3.83
C GLU A 92 10.09 7.98 -4.46
N ALA A 93 9.23 8.91 -4.06
CA ALA A 93 9.19 10.27 -4.59
C ALA A 93 10.26 11.20 -4.00
N ALA A 94 10.67 10.98 -2.75
CA ALA A 94 11.65 11.81 -2.07
C ALA A 94 13.06 11.27 -2.27
N ALA A 95 13.94 12.05 -2.90
CA ALA A 95 15.34 11.68 -3.06
C ALA A 95 16.09 11.48 -1.72
N THR A 96 15.63 12.05 -0.60
CA THR A 96 16.46 12.13 0.62
C THR A 96 15.76 12.39 1.98
N THR A 97 14.42 12.41 2.12
CA THR A 97 13.82 12.65 3.45
C THR A 97 13.82 11.39 4.31
N GLY A 98 14.81 11.26 5.20
CA GLY A 98 15.01 10.08 6.06
C GLY A 98 13.86 9.71 7.01
N GLY A 99 12.85 10.57 7.16
CA GLY A 99 11.65 10.29 7.97
C GLY A 99 10.75 9.19 7.38
N ASP A 100 10.63 9.11 6.05
CA ASP A 100 9.68 8.22 5.37
C ASP A 100 10.09 6.75 5.48
N ALA A 101 11.39 6.47 5.31
CA ALA A 101 11.97 5.14 5.50
C ALA A 101 11.77 4.63 6.94
N ALA A 102 11.93 5.52 7.94
CA ALA A 102 11.73 5.18 9.35
C ALA A 102 10.26 4.87 9.65
N TRP A 103 9.33 5.63 9.06
CA TRP A 103 7.89 5.40 9.17
C TRP A 103 7.46 4.09 8.50
N ALA A 104 7.91 3.84 7.27
CA ALA A 104 7.69 2.58 6.56
C ALA A 104 8.18 1.39 7.39
N SER A 105 9.40 1.46 7.91
CA SER A 105 10.00 0.42 8.75
C SER A 105 9.22 0.20 10.07
N ARG A 106 8.66 1.25 10.65
CA ARG A 106 7.79 1.14 11.83
C ARG A 106 6.47 0.43 11.49
N LEU A 107 5.82 0.80 10.39
CA LEU A 107 4.58 0.16 9.95
C LEU A 107 4.81 -1.31 9.54
N CYS A 108 5.93 -1.64 8.88
CA CYS A 108 6.33 -3.01 8.56
C CYS A 108 6.39 -3.88 9.83
N ARG A 109 6.99 -3.37 10.91
CA ARG A 109 7.02 -4.11 12.20
C ARG A 109 5.63 -4.30 12.82
N ILE A 110 4.70 -3.37 12.59
CA ILE A 110 3.33 -3.47 13.10
C ILE A 110 2.55 -4.52 12.31
N ILE A 111 2.61 -4.51 10.97
CA ILE A 111 1.93 -5.51 10.13
C ILE A 111 2.53 -6.91 10.30
N GLU A 112 3.85 -7.04 10.46
CA GLU A 112 4.49 -8.33 10.78
C GLU A 112 4.00 -8.87 12.12
N ARG A 113 3.87 -8.00 13.14
CA ARG A 113 3.32 -8.39 14.43
C ARG A 113 1.87 -8.86 14.30
N TYR A 114 1.07 -8.18 13.50
CA TYR A 114 -0.32 -8.57 13.21
C TYR A 114 -0.40 -9.91 12.46
N ALA A 115 0.48 -10.15 11.48
CA ALA A 115 0.54 -11.39 10.71
C ALA A 115 0.86 -12.64 11.55
N ARG A 116 1.41 -12.47 12.76
CA ARG A 116 1.59 -13.59 13.70
C ARG A 116 0.27 -14.12 14.26
N ILE A 117 -0.72 -13.25 14.43
CA ILE A 117 -2.06 -13.62 14.96
C ILE A 117 -3.12 -13.76 13.86
N SER A 118 -2.83 -13.29 12.64
CA SER A 118 -3.68 -13.45 11.46
C SER A 118 -2.85 -14.05 10.31
N PRO A 119 -2.83 -15.39 10.16
CA PRO A 119 -1.99 -16.05 9.16
C PRO A 119 -2.18 -15.56 7.71
N PRO A 120 -3.40 -15.27 7.21
CA PRO A 120 -3.57 -14.71 5.87
C PRO A 120 -2.85 -13.38 5.63
N ALA A 121 -2.61 -12.59 6.68
CA ALA A 121 -1.88 -11.32 6.57
C ALA A 121 -0.36 -11.49 6.35
N ARG A 122 0.19 -12.71 6.45
CA ARG A 122 1.62 -12.97 6.23
C ARG A 122 2.07 -12.65 4.81
N ALA A 123 1.24 -12.97 3.82
CA ALA A 123 1.52 -12.64 2.42
C ALA A 123 1.75 -11.12 2.26
N ARG A 124 0.84 -10.31 2.78
CA ARG A 124 0.94 -8.85 2.74
C ARG A 124 2.08 -8.28 3.59
N ALA A 125 2.36 -8.86 4.76
CA ALA A 125 3.51 -8.46 5.56
C ALA A 125 4.84 -8.69 4.81
N LEU A 126 4.99 -9.85 4.15
CA LEU A 126 6.16 -10.18 3.34
C LEU A 126 6.26 -9.30 2.08
N LEU A 127 5.13 -8.97 1.44
CA LEU A 127 5.08 -8.02 0.32
C LEU A 127 5.71 -6.68 0.71
N TRP A 128 5.25 -6.07 1.81
CA TRP A 128 5.73 -4.77 2.24
C TRP A 128 7.14 -4.82 2.80
N ARG A 129 7.54 -5.92 3.44
CA ARG A 129 8.95 -6.16 3.78
C ARG A 129 9.81 -6.14 2.51
N GLY A 130 9.40 -6.83 1.46
CA GLY A 130 10.14 -6.82 0.20
C GLY A 130 10.28 -5.41 -0.40
N CYS A 131 9.22 -4.59 -0.33
CA CYS A 131 9.28 -3.19 -0.78
C CYS A 131 10.28 -2.36 0.03
N ALA A 132 10.30 -2.52 1.36
CA ALA A 132 11.28 -1.82 2.22
C ALA A 132 12.73 -2.28 1.97
N GLU A 133 12.94 -3.58 1.73
CA GLU A 133 14.27 -4.10 1.38
C GLU A 133 14.73 -3.56 0.03
N TRP A 134 13.84 -3.51 -0.97
CA TRP A 134 14.15 -2.98 -2.29
C TRP A 134 14.57 -1.51 -2.25
N LEU A 135 13.75 -0.65 -1.63
CA LEU A 135 14.02 0.78 -1.50
C LEU A 135 15.23 1.06 -0.61
N GLY A 136 15.53 0.14 0.32
CA GLY A 136 16.75 0.14 1.10
C GLY A 136 18.00 -0.38 0.37
N GLY A 137 17.91 -0.68 -0.93
CA GLY A 137 19.04 -1.16 -1.75
C GLY A 137 19.37 -2.65 -1.61
N ARG A 138 18.54 -3.44 -0.92
CA ARG A 138 18.76 -4.86 -0.62
C ARG A 138 17.92 -5.74 -1.54
N SER A 139 18.18 -5.65 -2.85
CA SER A 139 17.41 -6.31 -3.92
C SER A 139 17.23 -7.82 -3.72
N GLN A 140 18.29 -8.54 -3.33
CA GLN A 140 18.21 -9.98 -3.09
C GLN A 140 17.22 -10.32 -1.95
N ALA A 141 17.29 -9.58 -0.84
CA ALA A 141 16.39 -9.75 0.29
C ALA A 141 14.94 -9.41 -0.08
N ALA A 142 14.74 -8.42 -0.96
CA ALA A 142 13.43 -8.07 -1.50
C ALA A 142 12.83 -9.24 -2.29
N HIS A 143 13.59 -9.83 -3.22
CA HIS A 143 13.13 -10.98 -4.00
C HIS A 143 12.84 -12.21 -3.14
N ASP A 144 13.65 -12.48 -2.12
CA ASP A 144 13.40 -13.58 -1.19
C ASP A 144 12.12 -13.37 -0.37
N ALA A 145 11.86 -12.14 0.07
CA ALA A 145 10.62 -11.78 0.76
C ALA A 145 9.40 -11.96 -0.16
N TRP A 146 9.45 -11.48 -1.40
CA TRP A 146 8.35 -11.62 -2.36
C TRP A 146 8.09 -13.06 -2.78
N ARG A 147 9.14 -13.88 -2.92
CA ARG A 147 8.98 -15.32 -3.20
C ARG A 147 8.21 -16.01 -2.08
N ARG A 148 8.53 -15.70 -0.83
CA ARG A 148 7.81 -16.21 0.35
C ARG A 148 6.39 -15.65 0.41
N ALA A 149 6.19 -14.38 0.02
CA ALA A 149 4.87 -13.77 -0.04
C ALA A 149 3.94 -14.53 -0.99
N LEU A 150 4.45 -14.96 -2.17
CA LEU A 150 3.69 -15.77 -3.13
C LEU A 150 3.31 -17.14 -2.57
N VAL A 151 4.22 -17.79 -1.83
CA VAL A 151 3.93 -19.08 -1.18
C VAL A 151 2.82 -18.94 -0.13
N GLU A 152 2.86 -17.89 0.70
CA GLU A 152 1.81 -17.64 1.69
C GLU A 152 0.48 -17.25 1.00
N ALA A 153 0.52 -16.45 -0.08
CA ALA A 153 -0.67 -16.08 -0.84
C ALA A 153 -1.35 -17.29 -1.49
N ASP A 154 -0.55 -18.22 -2.03
CA ASP A 154 -1.04 -19.48 -2.60
C ASP A 154 -1.65 -20.39 -1.53
N GLN A 155 -0.96 -20.57 -0.40
CA GLN A 155 -1.43 -21.39 0.72
C GLN A 155 -2.83 -20.97 1.22
N PHE A 156 -3.13 -19.67 1.22
CA PHE A 156 -4.41 -19.12 1.65
C PHE A 156 -5.35 -18.77 0.49
N SER A 157 -4.99 -19.08 -0.75
CA SER A 157 -5.76 -18.76 -1.95
C SER A 157 -6.18 -17.28 -2.01
N LEU A 158 -5.20 -16.38 -1.93
CA LEU A 158 -5.37 -14.92 -1.87
C LEU A 158 -5.09 -14.26 -3.24
N PRO A 159 -6.02 -14.29 -4.21
CA PRO A 159 -5.76 -13.85 -5.58
C PRO A 159 -5.36 -12.38 -5.69
N TYR A 160 -5.99 -11.51 -4.88
CA TYR A 160 -5.63 -10.09 -4.82
C TYR A 160 -4.18 -9.88 -4.33
N GLU A 161 -3.74 -10.63 -3.32
CA GLU A 161 -2.36 -10.50 -2.83
C GLU A 161 -1.37 -11.04 -3.87
N THR A 162 -1.68 -12.17 -4.50
CA THR A 162 -0.86 -12.74 -5.58
C THR A 162 -0.67 -11.73 -6.70
N ALA A 163 -1.75 -11.10 -7.17
CA ALA A 163 -1.69 -10.08 -8.20
C ALA A 163 -0.85 -8.88 -7.76
N ARG A 164 -1.07 -8.38 -6.53
CA ARG A 164 -0.30 -7.25 -5.99
C ARG A 164 1.20 -7.58 -5.87
N ILE A 165 1.56 -8.77 -5.40
CA ILE A 165 2.97 -9.19 -5.31
C ILE A 165 3.59 -9.24 -6.70
N HIS A 166 2.91 -9.82 -7.69
CA HIS A 166 3.39 -9.83 -9.06
C HIS A 166 3.57 -8.43 -9.65
N TYR A 167 2.63 -7.52 -9.39
CA TYR A 167 2.73 -6.12 -9.80
C TYR A 167 3.96 -5.43 -9.18
N GLU A 168 4.16 -5.57 -7.86
CA GLU A 168 5.28 -4.93 -7.15
C GLU A 168 6.65 -5.48 -7.58
N ILE A 169 6.74 -6.76 -7.95
CA ILE A 169 7.95 -7.34 -8.59
C ILE A 169 8.12 -6.72 -9.97
N GLY A 170 7.09 -6.81 -10.83
CA GLY A 170 7.17 -6.41 -12.23
C GLY A 170 7.55 -4.94 -12.41
N ARG A 171 6.94 -4.02 -11.66
CA ARG A 171 7.21 -2.57 -11.80
C ARG A 171 8.63 -2.16 -11.40
N ARG A 172 9.36 -3.02 -10.67
CA ARG A 172 10.72 -2.76 -10.18
C ARG A 172 11.80 -3.42 -11.02
N LEU A 173 11.44 -4.35 -11.90
CA LEU A 173 12.35 -4.90 -12.89
C LEU A 173 12.58 -3.91 -14.02
N GLY A 174 13.78 -3.95 -14.62
CA GLY A 174 14.14 -3.10 -15.75
C GLY A 174 13.23 -3.34 -16.97
N ALA A 175 13.04 -2.33 -17.82
CA ALA A 175 12.16 -2.43 -18.98
C ALA A 175 12.53 -3.56 -19.96
N ALA A 176 13.83 -3.86 -20.06
CA ALA A 176 14.37 -4.93 -20.91
C ALA A 176 14.34 -6.32 -20.26
N ASP A 177 13.96 -6.43 -18.98
CA ASP A 177 13.90 -7.72 -18.29
C ASP A 177 12.69 -8.52 -18.80
N PRO A 178 12.87 -9.71 -19.41
CA PRO A 178 11.77 -10.54 -19.86
C PRO A 178 10.80 -10.92 -18.74
N GLU A 179 11.30 -11.04 -17.51
CA GLU A 179 10.51 -11.38 -16.34
C GLU A 179 9.54 -10.27 -15.96
N ARG A 180 9.84 -9.00 -16.30
CA ARG A 180 8.93 -7.87 -16.08
C ARG A 180 7.58 -8.11 -16.73
N HIS A 181 7.57 -8.43 -18.02
CA HIS A 181 6.33 -8.64 -18.77
C HIS A 181 5.54 -9.82 -18.20
N ARG A 182 6.23 -10.92 -17.88
CA ARG A 182 5.58 -12.09 -17.28
C ARG A 182 4.90 -11.76 -15.96
N ARG A 183 5.58 -11.01 -15.09
CA ARG A 183 5.04 -10.61 -13.78
C ARG A 183 3.87 -9.64 -13.91
N LEU A 184 3.95 -8.66 -14.81
CA LEU A 184 2.84 -7.73 -15.03
C LEU A 184 1.63 -8.43 -15.64
N ASN A 185 1.80 -9.36 -16.57
CA ASN A 185 0.70 -10.17 -17.11
C ASN A 185 0.03 -11.03 -16.03
N GLN A 186 0.82 -11.64 -15.14
CA GLN A 186 0.28 -12.39 -13.99
C GLN A 186 -0.50 -11.49 -13.04
N ALA A 187 -0.06 -10.23 -12.84
CA ALA A 187 -0.84 -9.28 -12.06
C ALA A 187 -2.21 -9.01 -12.71
N GLU A 188 -2.24 -8.77 -14.02
CA GLU A 188 -3.49 -8.48 -14.76
C GLU A 188 -4.46 -9.67 -14.80
N GLU A 189 -3.97 -10.88 -15.07
CA GLU A 189 -4.79 -12.07 -15.24
C GLU A 189 -5.55 -12.44 -13.95
N PHE A 190 -4.91 -12.29 -12.80
CA PHE A 190 -5.53 -12.55 -11.50
C PHE A 190 -6.51 -11.45 -11.06
N CYS A 191 -6.27 -10.18 -11.42
CA CYS A 191 -7.21 -9.08 -11.20
C CYS A 191 -8.47 -9.21 -12.08
N ARG A 192 -8.31 -9.71 -13.31
CA ARG A 192 -9.38 -9.81 -14.30
C ARG A 192 -10.45 -10.86 -13.95
N LEU A 193 -10.21 -11.73 -12.96
CA LEU A 193 -11.16 -12.75 -12.53
C LEU A 193 -12.27 -12.28 -11.58
N LYS A 194 -12.37 -10.96 -11.24
CA LYS A 194 -13.59 -10.25 -10.76
C LYS A 194 -13.35 -8.79 -10.29
N ALA A 195 -12.49 -8.02 -10.94
CA ALA A 195 -12.33 -6.58 -10.63
C ALA A 195 -12.04 -5.75 -11.89
N ASP A 196 -13.08 -5.32 -12.60
CA ASP A 196 -12.96 -4.38 -13.73
C ASP A 196 -12.28 -3.04 -13.36
N ALA A 197 -12.16 -2.73 -12.06
CA ALA A 197 -11.55 -1.51 -11.55
C ALA A 197 -10.01 -1.49 -11.53
N GLU A 198 -9.33 -2.64 -11.47
CA GLU A 198 -7.85 -2.70 -11.33
C GLU A 198 -7.10 -2.58 -12.67
N LEU A 199 -7.79 -2.82 -13.79
CA LEU A 199 -7.24 -2.69 -15.15
C LEU A 199 -6.84 -1.25 -15.54
N LYS A 200 -7.38 -0.22 -14.87
CA LYS A 200 -7.02 1.17 -15.20
C LYS A 200 -5.63 1.59 -14.73
N HIS A 201 -5.02 0.91 -13.76
CA HIS A 201 -3.73 1.33 -13.19
C HIS A 201 -2.50 0.58 -13.72
N VAL A 202 -2.64 -0.58 -14.35
CA VAL A 202 -1.51 -1.18 -15.09
C VAL A 202 -1.12 -0.30 -16.32
N MET A 203 -2.06 0.53 -16.78
CA MET A 203 -1.90 1.41 -17.94
C MET A 203 -1.32 2.82 -17.65
N VAL A 204 -1.23 3.29 -16.40
CA VAL A 204 -0.82 4.69 -16.11
C VAL A 204 0.69 4.83 -15.80
N PHE A 205 1.37 3.78 -15.34
CA PHE A 205 2.83 3.82 -15.08
C PHE A 205 3.66 2.96 -16.04
N GLY A 206 3.05 2.50 -17.14
CA GLY A 206 3.65 1.54 -18.08
C GLY A 206 4.02 2.06 -19.47
N ILE A 207 3.73 3.32 -19.81
CA ILE A 207 4.03 3.86 -21.14
C ILE A 207 4.86 5.12 -20.99
N GLY A 208 6.14 5.01 -21.34
CA GLY A 208 7.00 6.16 -21.53
C GLY A 208 6.36 7.14 -22.51
N LYS A 209 6.24 8.39 -22.10
CA LYS A 209 6.18 9.47 -23.08
C LYS A 209 7.61 9.72 -23.57
N PRO A 210 7.89 9.58 -24.88
CA PRO A 210 9.04 10.24 -25.46
C PRO A 210 8.74 11.75 -25.48
N VAL A 211 9.66 12.53 -24.91
CA VAL A 211 9.77 13.95 -25.22
C VAL A 211 10.29 14.04 -26.65
N VAL A 212 9.47 14.53 -27.59
CA VAL A 212 9.95 15.07 -28.87
C VAL A 212 9.08 16.27 -29.27
N ILE A 213 9.71 17.44 -29.13
CA ILE A 213 9.48 18.79 -29.69
C ILE A 213 8.08 19.40 -29.49
#